data_AF-A0A5K0VJH2-F1
#
_entry.id   AF-A0A5K0VJH2-F1
#
_cell.length_a   1.000
_cell.length_b   1.000
_cell.length_c   1.000
_cell.angle_alpha   90.00
_cell.angle_beta   90.00
_cell.angle_gamma   90.00
#
_symmetry.space_group_name_H-M   'P 1'
#
loop_
_entity.id
_entity.type
_entity.pdbx_description
1 polymer ?
#
loop_
_entity_poly.entity_id
_entity_poly.type
_entity_poly.pdbx_seq_one_letter_code
_entity_poly.pdbx_strand_id
1 'polypeptide(L)'
;VDHHDPDDLSLLRFNALWEAHYRHDSLLVFSTGRSPTLYRKLREQKPMLSPDITIMSVGTEITYGEAMLPDDGWEHVLNQKWDREIVIEEASHLSHLKFQ
;
A
#
# COMPACT_ATOMS: atom_id res chain seq x y z
N VAL A 1 -4.35 12.03 0.61
CA VAL A 1 -4.91 13.25 -0.02
C VAL A 1 -6.26 12.86 -0.57
N ASP A 2 -7.35 13.38 0.00
CA ASP A 2 -8.70 13.11 -0.47
C ASP A 2 -9.01 14.13 -1.57
N HIS A 3 -8.74 13.74 -2.81
CA HIS A 3 -9.11 14.54 -3.96
C HIS A 3 -10.63 14.43 -4.05
N HIS A 4 -11.34 15.48 -3.64
CA HIS A 4 -12.81 15.54 -3.66
C HIS A 4 -13.32 15.54 -5.12
N ASP A 5 -13.08 14.44 -5.84
CA ASP A 5 -13.47 14.16 -7.21
C ASP A 5 -14.57 13.07 -7.13
N PRO A 6 -15.85 13.46 -7.03
CA PRO A 6 -16.94 12.51 -6.90
C PRO A 6 -17.14 11.64 -8.14
N ASP A 7 -16.64 12.10 -9.30
CA ASP A 7 -16.85 11.43 -10.58
C ASP A 7 -15.65 10.56 -11.01
N ASP A 8 -14.55 10.60 -10.25
CA ASP A 8 -13.31 9.87 -10.51
C ASP A 8 -12.74 10.07 -11.94
N LEU A 9 -13.08 11.18 -12.60
CA LEU A 9 -12.76 11.42 -14.01
C LEU A 9 -11.25 11.42 -14.26
N SER A 10 -10.49 12.02 -13.35
CA SER A 10 -9.03 12.07 -13.47
C SER A 10 -8.40 10.69 -13.34
N LEU A 11 -8.94 9.87 -12.42
CA LEU A 11 -8.51 8.49 -12.22
C LEU A 11 -8.84 7.63 -13.45
N LEU A 12 -10.06 7.71 -13.96
CA LEU A 12 -10.48 6.97 -15.16
C LEU A 12 -9.64 7.34 -16.40
N ARG A 13 -9.32 8.63 -16.58
CA ARG A 13 -8.43 9.08 -17.65
C ARG A 13 -7.03 8.50 -17.51
N PHE A 14 -6.47 8.52 -16.30
CA PHE A 14 -5.18 7.89 -16.04
C PHE A 14 -5.23 6.40 -16.35
N ASN A 15 -6.27 5.68 -15.89
CA ASN A 15 -6.42 4.25 -16.13
C ASN A 15 -6.43 3.92 -17.63
N ALA A 16 -7.22 4.65 -18.42
CA ALA A 16 -7.29 4.44 -19.87
C ALA A 16 -5.94 4.70 -20.56
N LEU A 17 -5.24 5.76 -20.16
CA LEU A 17 -3.92 6.11 -20.70
C LEU A 17 -2.86 5.07 -20.32
N TRP A 18 -2.86 4.60 -19.07
CA TRP A 18 -1.96 3.55 -18.59
C TRP A 18 -2.12 2.26 -19.39
N GLU A 19 -3.36 1.76 -19.49
CA GLU A 19 -3.67 0.52 -20.21
C GLU A 19 -3.32 0.61 -21.69
N ALA A 20 -3.59 1.74 -22.34
CA ALA A 20 -3.33 1.91 -23.77
C ALA A 20 -1.84 2.05 -24.12
N HIS A 21 -1.04 2.69 -23.26
CA HIS A 21 0.28 3.18 -23.67
C HIS A 21 1.45 2.73 -22.79
N TYR A 22 1.21 2.19 -21.60
CA TYR A 22 2.30 1.90 -20.65
C TYR A 22 2.29 0.47 -20.13
N ARG A 23 1.11 -0.16 -20.06
CA ARG A 23 0.93 -1.51 -19.48
C ARG A 23 1.84 -2.59 -20.09
N HIS A 24 2.21 -2.47 -21.36
CA HIS A 24 2.94 -3.51 -22.10
C HIS A 24 4.40 -3.64 -21.69
N ASP A 25 5.07 -2.53 -21.35
CA ASP A 25 6.51 -2.50 -21.05
C ASP A 25 6.82 -1.93 -19.66
N SER A 26 5.81 -1.70 -18.82
CA SER A 26 5.96 -1.11 -17.49
C SER A 26 5.18 -1.88 -16.42
N LEU A 27 5.75 -1.93 -15.21
CA LEU A 27 5.07 -2.40 -14.01
C LEU A 27 4.44 -1.21 -13.28
N LEU A 28 3.19 -1.36 -12.87
CA LEU A 28 2.52 -0.41 -11.99
C LEU A 28 2.75 -0.81 -10.53
N VAL A 29 3.25 0.13 -9.74
CA VAL A 29 3.45 -0.05 -8.30
C VAL A 29 2.69 1.03 -7.55
N PHE A 30 1.81 0.62 -6.63
CA PHE A 30 1.21 1.54 -5.67
C PHE A 30 1.94 1.45 -4.33
N SER A 31 2.32 2.60 -3.77
CA SER A 31 2.95 2.70 -2.46
C SER A 31 2.10 3.57 -1.55
N THR A 32 1.63 3.01 -0.43
CA THR A 32 0.66 3.65 0.44
C THR A 32 0.91 3.37 1.92
N GLY A 33 0.54 4.34 2.77
CA GLY A 33 0.51 4.15 4.22
C GLY A 33 -0.72 3.41 4.73
N ARG A 34 -1.68 3.09 3.85
CA ARG A 34 -2.88 2.32 4.23
C ARG A 34 -2.48 0.88 4.58
N SER A 35 -3.14 0.33 5.59
CA SER A 35 -3.09 -1.11 5.85
C SER A 35 -3.78 -1.92 4.74
N PRO A 36 -3.52 -3.24 4.62
CA PRO A 36 -4.17 -4.08 3.61
C PRO A 36 -5.69 -4.02 3.63
N THR A 37 -6.26 -4.00 4.83
CA THR A 37 -7.71 -3.89 5.02
C THR A 37 -8.25 -2.58 4.48
N LEU A 38 -7.56 -1.45 4.75
CA LEU A 38 -7.99 -0.14 4.27
C LEU A 38 -7.76 0.04 2.77
N TYR A 39 -6.71 -0.57 2.22
CA TYR A 39 -6.46 -0.57 0.78
C TYR A 39 -7.48 -1.42 0.03
N ARG A 40 -7.86 -2.60 0.55
CA ARG A 40 -8.92 -3.43 -0.05
C ARG A 40 -10.25 -2.69 -0.11
N LYS A 41 -10.64 -2.00 0.98
CA LYS A 41 -11.82 -1.12 0.99
C LYS A 41 -11.74 -0.02 -0.06
N LEU A 42 -10.56 0.58 -0.25
CA LEU A 42 -10.37 1.60 -1.27
C LEU A 42 -10.58 1.04 -2.69
N ARG A 43 -10.05 -0.16 -2.98
CA ARG A 43 -10.25 -0.84 -4.27
C ARG A 43 -11.73 -1.12 -4.57
N GLU A 44 -12.53 -1.39 -3.55
CA GLU A 44 -13.97 -1.60 -3.69
C GLU A 44 -14.74 -0.27 -3.92
N GLN A 45 -14.20 0.83 -3.41
CA GLN A 45 -14.86 2.15 -3.45
C GLN A 45 -14.53 2.97 -4.71
N LYS A 46 -13.38 2.71 -5.33
CA LYS A 46 -12.85 3.54 -6.41
C LYS A 46 -12.47 2.66 -7.60
N PRO A 47 -12.68 3.13 -8.86
CA PRO A 47 -12.32 2.39 -10.06
C PRO A 47 -10.80 2.43 -10.28
N MET A 48 -10.05 1.77 -9.40
CA MET A 48 -8.59 1.74 -9.46
C MET A 48 -8.11 0.64 -10.41
N LEU A 49 -6.97 0.88 -11.06
CA LEU A 49 -6.22 -0.21 -11.69
C LEU A 49 -5.77 -1.22 -10.63
N SER A 50 -5.62 -2.48 -11.06
CA SER A 50 -4.90 -3.50 -10.30
C SER A 50 -3.41 -3.35 -10.58
N PRO A 51 -2.59 -2.83 -9.64
CA PRO A 51 -1.15 -2.73 -9.85
C PRO A 51 -0.50 -4.12 -9.85
N ASP A 52 0.69 -4.22 -10.43
CA ASP A 52 1.50 -5.44 -10.38
C ASP A 52 2.05 -5.68 -8.97
N ILE A 53 2.37 -4.59 -8.27
CA ILE A 53 2.90 -4.60 -6.91
C ILE A 53 2.15 -3.57 -6.07
N THR A 54 1.71 -3.97 -4.89
CA THR A 54 1.20 -3.03 -3.88
C THR A 54 2.08 -3.07 -2.64
N ILE A 55 2.65 -1.92 -2.30
CA ILE A 55 3.40 -1.68 -1.08
C ILE A 55 2.48 -0.93 -0.11
N MET A 56 2.20 -1.53 1.04
CA MET A 56 1.23 -1.06 2.03
C MET A 56 1.90 -0.84 3.38
N SER A 57 1.14 -0.32 4.35
CA SER A 57 1.60 -0.14 5.73
C SER A 57 2.94 0.61 5.81
N VAL A 58 3.13 1.61 4.94
CA VAL A 58 4.36 2.42 4.85
C VAL A 58 5.59 1.58 4.51
N GLY A 59 5.43 0.51 3.71
CA GLY A 59 6.54 -0.32 3.25
C GLY A 59 6.74 -1.62 4.03
N THR A 60 5.99 -1.87 5.10
CA THR A 60 6.15 -3.11 5.87
C THR A 60 5.49 -4.32 5.20
N GLU A 61 4.68 -4.09 4.16
CA GLU A 61 3.96 -5.16 3.46
C GLU A 61 4.07 -4.96 1.96
N ILE A 62 4.50 -6.00 1.25
CA ILE A 62 4.56 -6.04 -0.22
C ILE A 62 3.66 -7.18 -0.67
N THR A 63 2.82 -6.91 -1.67
CA THR A 63 1.94 -7.91 -2.28
C THR A 63 1.96 -7.83 -3.79
N TYR A 64 1.72 -8.96 -4.45
CA TYR A 64 1.80 -9.10 -5.90
C TYR A 64 0.43 -9.38 -6.53
N GLY A 65 0.20 -8.70 -7.66
CA GLY A 65 -0.95 -8.88 -8.53
C GLY A 65 -2.30 -8.58 -7.89
N GLU A 66 -3.36 -8.91 -8.63
CA GLU A 66 -4.74 -8.63 -8.23
C GLU A 66 -5.15 -9.37 -6.95
N ALA A 67 -4.66 -10.60 -6.78
CA ALA A 67 -4.90 -11.45 -5.63
C ALA A 67 -4.18 -10.97 -4.35
N MET A 68 -3.27 -9.99 -4.47
CA MET A 68 -2.48 -9.46 -3.36
C MET A 68 -1.73 -10.57 -2.60
N LEU A 69 -1.01 -11.42 -3.33
CA LEU A 69 -0.19 -12.47 -2.74
C LEU A 69 0.98 -11.82 -1.96
N PRO A 70 1.17 -12.13 -0.66
CA PRO A 70 2.24 -11.53 0.13
C PRO A 70 3.63 -11.95 -0.35
N ASP A 71 4.60 -11.05 -0.14
CA ASP A 71 6.02 -11.36 -0.30
C ASP A 71 6.59 -11.92 1.01
N ASP A 72 6.63 -13.25 1.12
CA ASP A 72 7.20 -13.95 2.28
C ASP A 72 8.70 -13.64 2.47
N GLY A 73 9.43 -13.35 1.39
CA GLY A 73 10.84 -12.99 1.45
C GLY A 73 11.06 -11.63 2.09
N TRP A 74 10.24 -10.65 1.72
CA TRP A 74 10.25 -9.32 2.32
C TRP A 74 9.84 -9.36 3.80
N GLU A 75 8.78 -10.11 4.13
CA GLU A 75 8.38 -10.33 5.51
C GLU A 75 9.53 -10.94 6.34
N HIS A 76 10.20 -11.95 5.79
CA HIS A 76 11.35 -12.55 6.44
C HIS A 76 12.46 -11.52 6.69
N VAL A 77 12.80 -10.68 5.70
CA VAL A 77 13.82 -9.62 5.83
C VAL A 77 13.45 -8.63 6.92
N LEU A 78 12.19 -8.16 6.96
CA LEU A 78 11.74 -7.21 7.99
C LEU A 78 11.76 -7.81 9.40
N ASN A 79 11.48 -9.11 9.52
CA ASN A 79 11.49 -9.81 10.78
C ASN A 79 12.91 -10.10 11.30
N GLN A 80 13.96 -9.91 10.49
CA GLN A 80 15.33 -10.10 10.95
C GLN A 80 15.70 -9.06 12.00
N LYS A 81 15.93 -9.54 13.23
CA LYS A 81 16.31 -8.71 14.40
C LYS A 81 15.27 -7.65 14.78
N TRP A 82 14.05 -7.77 14.27
CA TRP A 82 12.95 -6.94 14.70
C TRP A 82 12.29 -7.57 15.93
N ASP A 83 12.33 -6.86 17.05
CA ASP A 83 11.64 -7.23 18.28
C ASP A 83 10.62 -6.15 18.63
N ARG A 84 9.35 -6.46 18.36
CA ARG A 84 8.24 -5.53 18.60
C ARG A 84 8.04 -5.26 20.09
N GLU A 85 8.31 -6.25 20.94
CA GLU A 85 8.06 -6.16 22.38
C GLU A 85 9.03 -5.16 23.02
N ILE A 86 10.32 -5.29 22.69
CA ILE A 86 11.37 -4.34 23.12
C ILE A 86 11.03 -2.92 22.64
N VAL A 87 10.64 -2.76 21.38
CA VAL A 87 10.33 -1.43 20.82
C VAL A 87 9.14 -0.79 21.55
N ILE A 88 8.12 -1.56 21.91
CA ILE A 88 6.96 -1.04 22.66
C ILE A 88 7.34 -0.68 24.09
N GLU A 89 8.14 -1.50 24.76
CA GLU A 89 8.63 -1.22 26.10
C GLU A 89 9.41 0.10 26.12
N GLU A 90 10.41 0.24 25.24
CA GLU A 90 11.22 1.46 25.14
C GLU A 90 10.39 2.68 24.73
N ALA A 91 9.46 2.53 23.80
CA ALA A 91 8.56 3.62 23.40
C ALA A 91 7.62 4.06 24.54
N SER A 92 7.26 3.16 25.46
CA SER A 92 6.40 3.47 26.61
C SER A 92 7.05 4.46 27.59
N HIS A 93 8.38 4.50 27.63
CA HIS A 93 9.14 5.45 28.44
C HIS A 93 9.15 6.87 27.83
N LEU A 94 8.78 7.01 26.56
CA LEU A 94 8.75 8.29 25.85
C LEU A 94 7.36 8.93 25.94
N SER A 95 7.11 9.65 27.03
CA SER A 95 5.82 10.29 27.34
C SER A 95 5.29 11.30 26.31
N HIS A 96 6.13 11.75 25.38
CA HIS A 96 5.76 12.66 24.29
C HIS A 96 5.27 11.93 23.03
N LEU A 97 5.46 10.61 22.93
CA LEU A 97 4.88 9.82 21.85
C LEU A 97 3.38 9.65 22.06
N LYS A 98 2.62 9.84 20.98
CA LYS A 98 1.18 9.60 20.95
C LYS A 98 0.88 8.69 19.79
N PHE A 99 0.02 7.70 20.02
CA PHE A 99 -0.57 6.94 18.93
C PHE A 99 -1.36 7.90 18.03
N GLN A 100 -1.12 7.85 16.73
CA GLN A 100 -1.87 8.60 15.71
C GLN A 100 -2.93 7.74 15.06
#